data_AF-A0A956LBS6-F1
#
_entry.id   AF-A0A956LBS6-F1
#
_cell.length_a   1.000
_cell.length_b   1.000
_cell.length_c   1.000
_cell.angle_alpha   90.00
_cell.angle_beta   90.00
_cell.angle_gamma   90.00
#
_symmetry.space_group_name_H-M   'P 1'
#
loop_
_entity.id
_entity.type
_entity.pdbx_description
1 polymer ?
#
loop_
_entity_poly.entity_id
_entity_poly.type
_entity_poly.pdbx_seq_one_letter_code
_entity_poly.pdbx_strand_id
1 'polypeptide(L)'
;MWLAPLLLAAGLELARAPAEDEECAAPEAPELLVIEVPEQPAETGPGCSPPPTPTTSPAPKAETLEASPEAPGPLMFVLDGRVLIDTDADPEWGRGRARADARGAGPARSVRRAAARKSVPEDLWKLSGERVVLYGPSGRVCEGRLDALSIAARYSGELELLYEEEARLGGDGVFDEARDAGVRLSRRVDERIYEDGPWSLEAALADTRGSCDGALWARLATDLEPAIYTTSAAGSPDERDAGAWDTVTELAAFRELRDGHVTFSQELGASPSEAEAAWARFVAEERRVQRWRDPASGDTLVTVQLGAPGVPSCGEFDGTLAALLRAHGDGGFELLEAELGARPIAIFDRDHDGAPELIVSSGIAIELELLERDDDAYDVVDQVEVPFFGCPC
;
A
#
# COMPACT_ATOMS: atom_id res chain seq x y z
N MET A 1 -44.43 31.70 8.84
CA MET A 1 -44.85 31.47 7.45
C MET A 1 -43.90 30.44 6.90
N TRP A 2 -44.36 29.19 6.83
CA TRP A 2 -43.55 27.99 6.61
C TRP A 2 -43.50 27.67 5.11
N LEU A 3 -42.33 27.37 4.57
CA LEU A 3 -42.16 26.75 3.26
C LEU A 3 -41.29 25.50 3.42
N ALA A 4 -41.93 24.35 3.23
CA ALA A 4 -41.30 23.04 3.16
C ALA A 4 -40.74 22.79 1.74
N PRO A 5 -39.67 22.01 1.57
CA PRO A 5 -39.29 21.50 0.26
C PRO A 5 -40.00 20.16 -0.03
N LEU A 6 -40.60 20.08 -1.22
CA LEU A 6 -41.10 18.86 -1.83
C LEU A 6 -39.92 17.93 -2.19
N LEU A 7 -39.90 16.73 -1.60
CA LEU A 7 -39.10 15.60 -2.06
C LEU A 7 -39.84 14.88 -3.19
N LEU A 8 -39.27 14.92 -4.39
CA LEU A 8 -39.64 14.04 -5.50
C LEU A 8 -38.90 12.71 -5.33
N ALA A 9 -39.62 11.67 -4.90
CA ALA A 9 -39.14 10.29 -4.96
C ALA A 9 -39.38 9.73 -6.37
N ALA A 10 -38.31 9.55 -7.14
CA ALA A 10 -38.34 8.77 -8.37
C ALA A 10 -38.10 7.29 -8.01
N GLY A 11 -39.13 6.46 -8.21
CA GLY A 11 -39.06 5.01 -8.02
C GLY A 11 -38.25 4.36 -9.14
N LEU A 12 -37.17 3.68 -8.78
CA LEU A 12 -36.51 2.67 -9.61
C LEU A 12 -37.02 1.30 -9.14
N GLU A 13 -37.94 0.72 -9.91
CA GLU A 13 -38.28 -0.70 -9.82
C GLU A 13 -37.10 -1.51 -10.36
N LEU A 14 -36.33 -2.15 -9.46
CA LEU A 14 -35.39 -3.20 -9.84
C LEU A 14 -36.19 -4.43 -10.28
N ALA A 15 -36.13 -4.74 -11.57
CA ALA A 15 -36.57 -6.00 -12.13
C ALA A 15 -35.75 -7.14 -11.52
N ARG A 16 -36.43 -7.98 -10.74
CA ARG A 16 -35.89 -9.19 -10.11
C ARG A 16 -35.75 -10.27 -11.19
N ALA A 17 -34.51 -10.59 -11.56
CA ALA A 17 -34.22 -11.73 -12.43
C ALA A 17 -34.55 -13.06 -11.70
N PRO A 18 -35.07 -14.08 -12.39
CA PRO A 18 -35.31 -15.39 -11.80
C PRO A 18 -33.99 -16.08 -11.48
N ALA A 19 -33.91 -16.66 -10.28
CA ALA A 19 -32.83 -17.56 -9.89
C ALA A 19 -32.97 -18.87 -10.69
N GLU A 20 -31.94 -19.19 -11.47
CA GLU A 20 -31.76 -20.52 -12.05
C GLU A 20 -30.99 -21.37 -11.03
N ASP A 21 -31.65 -22.39 -10.51
CA ASP A 21 -31.05 -23.43 -9.67
C ASP A 21 -30.16 -24.32 -10.55
N GLU A 22 -28.86 -24.01 -10.61
CA GLU A 22 -27.86 -24.87 -11.23
C GLU A 22 -27.28 -25.80 -10.16
N GLU A 23 -27.74 -27.05 -10.20
CA GLU A 23 -27.34 -28.15 -9.31
C GLU A 23 -25.88 -28.55 -9.61
N CYS A 24 -24.94 -27.98 -8.84
CA CYS A 24 -23.53 -28.34 -8.89
C CYS A 24 -23.33 -29.79 -8.42
N ALA A 25 -23.09 -30.70 -9.38
CA ALA A 25 -22.57 -32.03 -9.11
C ALA A 25 -21.18 -31.92 -8.47
N ALA A 26 -21.00 -32.59 -7.32
CA ALA A 26 -19.73 -32.66 -6.62
C ALA A 26 -18.68 -33.42 -7.47
N PRO A 27 -17.44 -32.90 -7.60
CA PRO A 27 -16.37 -33.65 -8.24
C PRO A 27 -15.98 -34.87 -7.41
N GLU A 28 -15.87 -36.03 -8.07
CA GLU A 28 -15.34 -37.27 -7.48
C GLU A 28 -13.90 -37.05 -6.98
N ALA A 29 -13.65 -37.46 -5.73
CA ALA A 29 -12.33 -37.40 -5.12
C ALA A 29 -11.36 -38.37 -5.84
N PRO A 30 -10.12 -37.95 -6.15
CA PRO A 30 -9.13 -38.85 -6.71
C PRO A 30 -8.71 -39.91 -5.70
N GLU A 31 -8.69 -41.18 -6.13
CA GLU A 31 -8.14 -42.31 -5.37
C GLU A 31 -6.67 -42.07 -5.03
N LEU A 32 -6.36 -42.04 -3.73
CA LEU A 32 -5.01 -42.01 -3.18
C LEU A 32 -4.30 -43.32 -3.51
N LEU A 33 -3.30 -43.23 -4.38
CA LEU A 33 -2.36 -44.32 -4.69
C LEU A 33 -1.38 -44.45 -3.52
N VAL A 34 -1.64 -45.39 -2.61
CA VAL A 34 -0.75 -45.75 -1.51
C VAL A 34 0.43 -46.54 -2.10
N ILE A 35 1.60 -45.92 -2.17
CA ILE A 35 2.86 -46.60 -2.48
C ILE A 35 3.43 -47.13 -1.17
N GLU A 36 3.33 -48.44 -0.94
CA GLU A 36 4.01 -49.12 0.16
C GLU A 36 5.53 -49.06 -0.06
N VAL A 37 6.23 -48.33 0.82
CA VAL A 37 7.69 -48.34 0.91
C VAL A 37 8.10 -49.62 1.65
N PRO A 38 8.89 -50.52 1.05
CA PRO A 38 9.34 -51.72 1.74
C PRO A 38 10.32 -51.37 2.87
N GLU A 39 9.97 -51.80 4.08
CA GLU A 39 10.84 -51.80 5.27
C GLU A 39 12.11 -52.62 4.98
N GLN A 40 13.26 -51.96 5.04
CA GLN A 40 14.56 -52.59 4.91
C GLN A 40 14.95 -53.24 6.26
N PRO A 41 15.25 -54.55 6.30
CA PRO A 41 15.56 -55.24 7.54
C PRO A 41 16.90 -54.80 8.13
N ALA A 42 16.90 -54.56 9.44
CA ALA A 42 18.09 -54.25 10.22
C ALA A 42 19.03 -55.46 10.28
N GLU A 43 20.22 -55.35 9.68
CA GLU A 43 21.31 -56.30 9.86
C GLU A 43 21.98 -56.08 11.23
N THR A 44 21.66 -56.94 12.19
CA THR A 44 22.45 -57.10 13.42
C THR A 44 23.66 -58.00 13.16
N GLY A 45 24.83 -57.39 12.91
CA GLY A 45 26.12 -58.07 12.87
C GLY A 45 26.85 -58.00 14.22
N PRO A 46 27.52 -59.07 14.67
CA PRO A 46 28.23 -59.10 15.95
C PRO A 46 29.67 -58.57 15.84
N GLY A 47 30.02 -57.71 16.80
CA GLY A 47 31.33 -57.60 17.46
C GLY A 47 32.61 -57.67 16.63
N CYS A 48 33.21 -56.51 16.38
CA CYS A 48 34.67 -56.36 16.32
C CYS A 48 35.06 -54.99 16.92
N SER A 49 35.85 -55.01 17.99
CA SER A 49 36.46 -53.81 18.55
C SER A 49 37.40 -53.14 17.54
N PRO A 50 37.25 -51.83 17.25
CA PRO A 50 38.22 -51.13 16.43
C PRO A 50 39.52 -50.85 17.23
N PRO A 51 40.68 -50.85 16.56
CA PRO A 51 41.95 -50.41 17.14
C PRO A 51 41.91 -48.92 17.48
N PRO A 52 42.77 -48.43 18.40
CA PRO A 52 42.80 -47.02 18.80
C PRO A 52 43.05 -46.14 17.58
N THR A 53 42.08 -45.27 17.30
CA THR A 53 42.14 -44.26 16.24
C THR A 53 43.30 -43.32 16.52
N PRO A 54 44.21 -43.06 15.56
CA PRO A 54 45.19 -42.00 15.71
C PRO A 54 44.45 -40.67 15.88
N THR A 55 44.84 -39.90 16.88
CA THR A 55 44.41 -38.51 17.11
C THR A 55 44.66 -37.71 15.84
N THR A 56 43.66 -37.64 14.99
CA THR A 56 43.62 -36.72 13.86
C THR A 56 43.16 -35.40 14.43
N SER A 57 44.10 -34.45 14.42
CA SER A 57 43.79 -33.03 14.64
C SER A 57 42.54 -32.68 13.85
N PRO A 58 41.51 -32.07 14.46
CA PRO A 58 40.30 -31.71 13.74
C PRO A 58 40.71 -30.85 12.55
N ALA A 59 40.44 -31.36 11.33
CA ALA A 59 40.53 -30.55 10.14
C ALA A 59 39.75 -29.27 10.41
N PRO A 60 40.31 -28.08 10.09
CA PRO A 60 39.58 -26.84 10.24
C PRO A 60 38.23 -27.05 9.55
N LYS A 61 37.13 -26.91 10.31
CA LYS A 61 35.79 -26.86 9.73
C LYS A 61 35.91 -25.85 8.60
N ALA A 62 35.72 -26.30 7.37
CA ALA A 62 35.56 -25.40 6.27
C ALA A 62 34.37 -24.53 6.66
N GLU A 63 34.65 -23.29 7.08
CA GLU A 63 33.67 -22.22 7.09
C GLU A 63 33.14 -22.22 5.67
N THR A 64 31.99 -22.85 5.50
CA THR A 64 31.15 -22.61 4.35
C THR A 64 30.80 -21.15 4.54
N LEU A 65 31.52 -20.28 3.84
CA LEU A 65 31.11 -18.90 3.63
C LEU A 65 29.73 -18.99 3.01
N GLU A 66 28.70 -19.03 3.86
CA GLU A 66 27.34 -18.71 3.48
C GLU A 66 27.47 -17.31 2.88
N ALA A 67 27.41 -17.25 1.55
CA ALA A 67 27.44 -15.99 0.85
C ALA A 67 26.32 -15.15 1.48
N SER A 68 26.67 -13.97 2.01
CA SER A 68 25.67 -13.01 2.44
C SER A 68 24.62 -12.91 1.33
N PRO A 69 23.32 -13.08 1.66
CA PRO A 69 22.29 -12.90 0.67
C PRO A 69 22.51 -11.55 -0.02
N GLU A 70 22.47 -11.56 -1.35
CA GLU A 70 22.55 -10.34 -2.15
C GLU A 70 21.43 -9.41 -1.66
N ALA A 71 21.76 -8.13 -1.45
CA ALA A 71 20.78 -7.17 -0.93
C ALA A 71 19.50 -7.22 -1.78
N PRO A 72 18.31 -7.17 -1.16
CA PRO A 72 17.06 -7.25 -1.90
C PRO A 72 17.02 -6.19 -3.00
N GLY A 73 16.60 -6.60 -4.20
CA GLY A 73 16.34 -5.68 -5.29
C GLY A 73 15.30 -4.61 -4.91
N PRO A 74 15.30 -3.44 -5.58
CA PRO A 74 14.45 -2.31 -5.21
C PRO A 74 12.96 -2.64 -5.33
N LEU A 75 12.18 -2.15 -4.38
CA LEU A 75 10.72 -2.11 -4.48
C LEU A 75 10.30 -0.96 -5.39
N MET A 76 9.32 -1.21 -6.25
CA MET A 76 8.80 -0.22 -7.20
C MET A 76 7.31 -0.02 -6.96
N PHE A 77 6.84 1.18 -6.67
CA PHE A 77 5.41 1.44 -6.51
C PHE A 77 4.62 1.23 -7.80
N VAL A 78 3.32 0.96 -7.68
CA VAL A 78 2.40 0.87 -8.81
C VAL A 78 1.30 1.92 -8.65
N LEU A 79 1.20 2.84 -9.61
CA LEU A 79 0.20 3.89 -9.62
C LEU A 79 -0.39 4.06 -11.03
N ASP A 80 -1.71 4.16 -11.13
CA ASP A 80 -2.45 4.27 -12.39
C ASP A 80 -2.09 3.17 -13.42
N GLY A 81 -1.81 1.95 -12.94
CA GLY A 81 -1.44 0.80 -13.78
C GLY A 81 -0.03 0.90 -14.38
N ARG A 82 0.84 1.76 -13.83
CA ARG A 82 2.25 1.90 -14.21
C ARG A 82 3.15 1.62 -13.02
N VAL A 83 4.34 1.11 -13.33
CA VAL A 83 5.38 0.85 -12.33
C VAL A 83 6.27 2.08 -12.23
N LEU A 84 6.40 2.63 -11.02
CA LEU A 84 7.29 3.74 -10.69
C LEU A 84 8.66 3.15 -10.37
N ILE A 85 9.62 3.46 -11.22
CA ILE A 85 11.01 3.01 -11.13
C ILE A 85 11.82 3.95 -10.23
N ASP A 86 11.49 5.24 -10.27
CA ASP A 86 12.16 6.30 -9.51
C ASP A 86 11.09 7.35 -9.13
N THR A 87 11.04 7.72 -7.86
CA THR A 87 10.09 8.68 -7.27
C THR A 87 10.64 10.12 -7.28
N ASP A 88 11.94 10.31 -7.56
CA ASP A 88 12.64 11.60 -7.64
C ASP A 88 13.38 11.75 -8.98
N ALA A 89 12.65 11.57 -10.09
CA ALA A 89 13.23 11.58 -11.42
C ALA A 89 13.58 13.00 -11.88
N ASP A 90 14.65 13.15 -12.66
CA ASP A 90 14.98 14.45 -13.25
C ASP A 90 14.06 14.76 -14.46
N PRO A 91 13.37 15.92 -14.50
CA PRO A 91 12.51 16.30 -15.63
C PRO A 91 13.26 16.40 -16.97
N GLU A 92 14.57 16.66 -16.96
CA GLU A 92 15.43 16.72 -18.15
C GLU A 92 15.61 15.35 -18.81
N TRP A 93 15.27 14.26 -18.12
CA TRP A 93 15.22 12.93 -18.70
C TRP A 93 14.06 12.77 -19.70
N GLY A 94 13.04 13.62 -19.62
CA GLY A 94 11.88 13.63 -20.50
C GLY A 94 12.15 14.37 -21.82
N ARG A 95 11.59 13.86 -22.93
CA ARG A 95 11.66 14.53 -24.24
C ARG A 95 10.30 14.69 -24.91
N GLY A 96 10.22 15.71 -25.76
CA GLY A 96 9.05 16.01 -26.55
C GLY A 96 7.98 16.76 -25.75
N ARG A 97 6.73 16.68 -26.20
CA ARG A 97 5.62 17.37 -25.56
C ARG A 97 5.04 16.54 -24.43
N ALA A 98 4.70 17.22 -23.35
CA ALA A 98 3.88 16.71 -22.27
C ALA A 98 2.52 16.25 -22.82
N ARG A 99 2.05 15.07 -22.40
CA ARG A 99 0.76 14.52 -22.80
C ARG A 99 0.01 14.06 -21.56
N ALA A 100 -1.21 14.57 -21.39
CA ALA A 100 -2.12 14.06 -20.38
C ALA A 100 -2.52 12.62 -20.70
N ASP A 101 -2.72 11.85 -19.65
CA ASP A 101 -3.25 10.51 -19.76
C ASP A 101 -4.74 10.51 -20.09
N ALA A 102 -5.09 9.88 -21.21
CA ALA A 102 -6.49 9.75 -21.61
C ALA A 102 -7.29 8.77 -20.73
N ARG A 103 -6.63 8.06 -19.81
CA ARG A 103 -7.20 6.94 -19.03
C ARG A 103 -7.25 7.17 -17.53
N GLY A 104 -6.92 8.38 -17.05
CA GLY A 104 -7.07 8.70 -15.63
C GLY A 104 -8.54 8.67 -15.23
N ALA A 105 -9.00 7.52 -14.72
CA ALA A 105 -10.31 7.38 -14.07
C ALA A 105 -10.27 7.85 -12.60
N GLY A 106 -9.08 8.20 -12.10
CA GLY A 106 -8.86 8.70 -10.76
C GLY A 106 -9.01 10.23 -10.64
N PRO A 107 -9.02 10.75 -9.41
CA PRO A 107 -9.11 12.19 -9.12
C PRO A 107 -7.84 12.96 -9.51
N ALA A 108 -6.77 12.26 -9.91
CA ALA A 108 -5.49 12.86 -10.29
C ALA A 108 -5.34 13.02 -11.80
N ARG A 109 -4.70 14.11 -12.20
CA ARG A 109 -4.26 14.35 -13.58
C ARG A 109 -2.77 14.04 -13.68
N SER A 110 -2.47 13.03 -14.50
CA SER A 110 -1.10 12.64 -14.84
C SER A 110 -0.71 13.17 -16.22
N VAL A 111 0.48 13.76 -16.31
CA VAL A 111 1.05 14.28 -17.55
C VAL A 111 2.43 13.68 -17.76
N ARG A 112 2.73 13.21 -18.98
CA ARG A 112 3.97 12.47 -19.26
C ARG A 112 4.75 12.96 -20.47
N ARG A 113 6.07 12.77 -20.41
CA ARG A 113 6.99 12.84 -21.56
C ARG A 113 7.69 11.50 -21.72
N ALA A 114 7.97 11.11 -22.95
CA ALA A 114 8.76 9.89 -23.19
C ALA A 114 10.18 10.10 -22.64
N ALA A 115 10.72 9.11 -21.94
CA ALA A 115 12.08 9.21 -21.43
C ALA A 115 13.10 9.14 -22.58
N ALA A 116 14.20 9.85 -22.44
CA ALA A 116 15.31 9.89 -23.38
C ALA A 116 16.44 8.98 -22.91
N ARG A 117 16.72 7.90 -23.66
CA ARG A 117 17.75 6.90 -23.29
C ARG A 117 19.12 7.48 -22.92
N LYS A 118 19.51 8.60 -23.53
CA LYS A 118 20.82 9.22 -23.27
C LYS A 118 20.86 10.08 -22.00
N SER A 119 19.70 10.42 -21.45
CA SER A 119 19.56 11.30 -20.29
C SER A 119 19.30 10.52 -19.01
N VAL A 120 18.53 9.42 -19.08
CA VAL A 120 18.26 8.55 -17.93
C VAL A 120 19.53 7.76 -17.55
N PRO A 121 19.84 7.63 -16.24
CA PRO A 121 20.88 6.75 -15.73
C PRO A 121 20.82 5.32 -16.32
N GLU A 122 21.99 4.73 -16.60
CA GLU A 122 22.07 3.46 -17.35
C GLU A 122 21.46 2.29 -16.57
N ASP A 123 21.66 2.27 -15.26
CA ASP A 123 21.07 1.33 -14.30
C ASP A 123 19.54 1.37 -14.32
N LEU A 124 18.93 2.55 -14.24
CA LEU A 124 17.47 2.70 -14.35
C LEU A 124 16.96 2.31 -15.74
N TRP A 125 17.66 2.70 -16.80
CA TRP A 125 17.25 2.37 -18.16
C TRP A 125 17.29 0.85 -18.42
N LYS A 126 18.21 0.11 -17.80
CA LYS A 126 18.32 -1.35 -17.94
C LYS A 126 17.08 -2.10 -17.46
N LEU A 127 16.29 -1.51 -16.56
CA LEU A 127 15.02 -2.08 -16.11
C LEU A 127 13.99 -2.17 -17.25
N SER A 128 14.11 -1.36 -18.31
CA SER A 128 13.25 -1.48 -19.48
C SER A 128 13.47 -2.83 -20.19
N GLY A 129 12.39 -3.60 -20.30
CA GLY A 129 12.38 -4.96 -20.82
C GLY A 129 12.46 -6.04 -19.75
N GLU A 130 12.71 -5.69 -18.49
CA GLU A 130 12.75 -6.65 -17.39
C GLU A 130 11.35 -7.14 -17.01
N ARG A 131 11.30 -8.39 -16.54
CA ARG A 131 10.07 -9.00 -16.04
C ARG A 131 9.86 -8.58 -14.60
N VAL A 132 8.63 -8.21 -14.29
CA VAL A 132 8.21 -7.82 -12.94
C VAL A 132 7.02 -8.64 -12.47
N VAL A 133 6.98 -8.91 -11.18
CA VAL A 133 5.82 -9.44 -10.46
C VAL A 133 5.21 -8.29 -9.68
N LEU A 134 3.90 -8.15 -9.79
CA LEU A 134 3.13 -7.11 -9.12
C LEU A 134 2.37 -7.70 -7.95
N TYR A 135 2.33 -6.96 -6.87
CA TYR A 135 1.76 -7.37 -5.60
C TYR A 135 0.75 -6.32 -5.10
N GLY A 136 -0.25 -6.79 -4.38
CA GLY A 136 -1.24 -5.98 -3.69
C GLY A 136 -1.38 -6.42 -2.23
N PRO A 137 -2.40 -5.94 -1.51
CA PRO A 137 -2.60 -6.22 -0.09
C PRO A 137 -2.72 -7.70 0.30
N SER A 138 -3.08 -8.55 -0.66
CA SER A 138 -3.37 -9.97 -0.42
C SER A 138 -2.39 -10.92 -1.10
N GLY A 139 -1.29 -10.40 -1.63
CA GLY A 139 -0.28 -11.20 -2.32
C GLY A 139 -0.07 -10.77 -3.76
N ARG A 140 0.42 -11.72 -4.55
CA ARG A 140 0.69 -11.55 -5.97
C ARG A 140 -0.60 -11.31 -6.76
N VAL A 141 -0.58 -10.29 -7.62
CA VAL A 141 -1.72 -9.84 -8.44
C VAL A 141 -1.53 -10.25 -9.90
N CYS A 142 -0.44 -9.82 -10.53
CA CYS A 142 -0.14 -10.12 -11.93
C CYS A 142 1.37 -10.20 -12.19
N GLU A 143 1.75 -10.58 -13.40
CA GLU A 143 3.11 -10.38 -13.90
C GLU A 143 3.08 -9.56 -15.19
N GLY A 144 4.17 -8.86 -15.49
CA GLY A 144 4.34 -8.16 -16.76
C GLY A 144 5.80 -7.94 -17.12
N ARG A 145 6.01 -7.17 -18.17
CA ARG A 145 7.31 -6.65 -18.59
C ARG A 145 7.29 -5.14 -18.59
N LEU A 146 8.33 -4.52 -18.04
CA LEU A 146 8.50 -3.07 -18.08
C LEU A 146 8.76 -2.65 -19.54
N ASP A 147 7.90 -1.83 -20.12
CA ASP A 147 7.97 -1.41 -21.52
C ASP A 147 8.56 0.01 -21.64
N ALA A 148 7.87 0.91 -22.36
CA ALA A 148 8.35 2.24 -22.63
C ALA A 148 8.40 3.08 -21.35
N LEU A 149 9.59 3.65 -21.11
CA LEU A 149 9.83 4.55 -20.00
C LEU A 149 9.34 5.97 -20.30
N SER A 150 8.79 6.63 -19.29
CA SER A 150 8.30 8.00 -19.33
C SER A 150 8.58 8.73 -18.03
N ILE A 151 8.86 10.03 -18.12
CA ILE A 151 8.82 10.92 -16.96
C ILE A 151 7.39 11.42 -16.82
N ALA A 152 6.84 11.30 -15.63
CA ALA A 152 5.49 11.71 -15.30
C ALA A 152 5.50 12.76 -14.19
N ALA A 153 4.52 13.65 -14.24
CA ALA A 153 4.14 14.50 -13.11
C ALA A 153 2.65 14.26 -12.82
N ARG A 154 2.25 14.36 -11.57
CA ARG A 154 0.85 14.17 -11.14
C ARG A 154 0.42 15.25 -10.17
N TYR A 155 -0.84 15.66 -10.30
CA TYR A 155 -1.55 16.46 -9.31
C TYR A 155 -2.92 15.87 -9.06
N SER A 156 -3.39 15.95 -7.83
CA SER A 156 -4.76 15.61 -7.42
C SER A 156 -5.54 16.87 -7.01
N GLY A 157 -6.82 16.73 -6.70
CA GLY A 157 -7.65 17.79 -6.12
C GLY A 157 -8.49 18.61 -7.09
N GLU A 158 -8.76 19.85 -6.73
CA GLU A 158 -9.61 20.80 -7.45
C GLU A 158 -8.87 21.41 -8.64
N LEU A 159 -8.54 20.58 -9.62
CA LEU A 159 -7.78 21.01 -10.80
C LEU A 159 -8.48 22.14 -11.56
N GLU A 160 -9.80 22.31 -11.43
CA GLU A 160 -10.55 23.46 -11.96
C GLU A 160 -9.95 24.80 -11.53
N LEU A 161 -9.43 24.91 -10.31
CA LEU A 161 -8.76 26.12 -9.83
C LEU A 161 -7.46 26.41 -10.60
N LEU A 162 -6.71 25.39 -11.06
CA LEU A 162 -5.58 25.60 -11.97
C LEU A 162 -6.05 26.17 -13.32
N TYR A 163 -7.18 25.68 -13.83
CA TYR A 163 -7.77 26.21 -15.07
C TYR A 163 -8.16 27.67 -14.91
N GLU A 164 -8.78 28.05 -13.78
CA GLU A 164 -9.16 29.43 -13.49
C GLU A 164 -7.95 30.35 -13.35
N GLU A 165 -6.91 29.89 -12.65
CA GLU A 165 -5.67 30.65 -12.49
C GLU A 165 -4.98 30.90 -13.85
N GLU A 166 -4.83 29.85 -14.66
CA GLU A 166 -4.25 29.95 -16.00
C GLU A 166 -5.10 30.84 -16.94
N ALA A 167 -6.43 30.76 -16.83
CA ALA A 167 -7.32 31.64 -17.59
C ALA A 167 -7.13 33.11 -17.18
N ARG A 168 -6.95 33.38 -15.88
CA ARG A 168 -6.70 34.73 -15.35
C ARG A 168 -5.35 35.29 -15.81
N LEU A 169 -4.29 34.48 -15.75
CA LEU A 169 -2.94 34.85 -16.21
C LEU A 169 -2.89 35.06 -17.73
N GLY A 170 -3.73 34.33 -18.47
CA GLY A 170 -3.84 34.43 -19.92
C GLY A 170 -4.38 35.77 -20.45
N GLY A 171 -4.91 36.65 -19.59
CA GLY A 171 -5.27 38.04 -19.94
C GLY A 171 -6.47 38.21 -20.88
N ASP A 172 -7.08 37.11 -21.31
CA ASP A 172 -8.13 37.09 -22.32
C ASP A 172 -9.47 36.76 -21.63
N GLY A 173 -10.58 37.36 -22.08
CA GLY A 173 -11.94 37.02 -21.66
C GLY A 173 -12.39 35.65 -22.21
N VAL A 174 -11.59 34.60 -21.98
CA VAL A 174 -11.55 33.32 -22.72
C VAL A 174 -12.79 32.43 -22.56
N PHE A 175 -13.71 32.75 -21.65
CA PHE A 175 -14.88 31.90 -21.45
C PHE A 175 -15.87 31.91 -22.64
N ASP A 176 -15.80 32.90 -23.55
CA ASP A 176 -16.81 33.05 -24.62
C ASP A 176 -16.48 32.35 -25.97
N GLU A 177 -15.28 31.79 -26.18
CA GLU A 177 -14.94 30.98 -27.37
C GLU A 177 -14.65 29.50 -27.00
N ALA A 178 -15.67 28.86 -26.41
CA ALA A 178 -15.57 27.75 -25.46
C ALA A 178 -14.83 26.45 -25.87
N ARG A 179 -14.53 26.20 -27.15
CA ARG A 179 -13.91 24.91 -27.57
C ARG A 179 -12.41 24.99 -27.83
N ASP A 180 -11.97 25.92 -28.67
CA ASP A 180 -10.54 26.07 -28.98
C ASP A 180 -9.77 26.70 -27.82
N ALA A 181 -10.46 27.55 -27.04
CA ALA A 181 -10.03 28.03 -25.74
C ALA A 181 -9.73 26.89 -24.76
N GLY A 182 -10.68 25.95 -24.61
CA GLY A 182 -10.54 24.83 -23.68
C GLY A 182 -9.37 23.91 -24.00
N VAL A 183 -9.12 23.62 -25.28
CA VAL A 183 -7.96 22.81 -25.70
C VAL A 183 -6.64 23.52 -25.41
N ARG A 184 -6.54 24.83 -25.68
CA ARG A 184 -5.32 25.60 -25.39
C ARG A 184 -5.08 25.70 -23.88
N LEU A 185 -6.13 25.94 -23.10
CA LEU A 185 -6.06 26.05 -21.66
C LEU A 185 -5.67 24.71 -21.02
N SER A 186 -6.31 23.61 -21.40
CA SER A 186 -5.92 22.26 -20.97
C SER A 186 -4.45 21.97 -21.27
N ARG A 187 -3.95 22.41 -22.43
CA ARG A 187 -2.55 22.19 -22.77
C ARG A 187 -1.59 23.01 -21.90
N ARG A 188 -1.95 24.26 -21.55
CA ARG A 188 -1.15 25.07 -20.62
C ARG A 188 -1.14 24.47 -19.23
N VAL A 189 -2.29 23.98 -18.75
CA VAL A 189 -2.39 23.25 -17.48
C VAL A 189 -1.52 21.99 -17.51
N ASP A 190 -1.52 21.23 -18.61
CA ASP A 190 -0.66 20.04 -18.74
C ASP A 190 0.83 20.40 -18.72
N GLU A 191 1.22 21.47 -19.43
CA GLU A 191 2.60 21.95 -19.45
C GLU A 191 3.02 22.44 -18.06
N ARG A 192 2.15 23.19 -17.35
CA ARG A 192 2.40 23.67 -15.98
C ARG A 192 2.50 22.54 -14.97
N ILE A 193 1.59 21.56 -14.99
CA ILE A 193 1.68 20.36 -14.14
C ILE A 193 3.02 19.66 -14.32
N TYR A 194 3.48 19.54 -15.57
CA TYR A 194 4.79 18.94 -15.84
C TYR A 194 5.95 19.82 -15.41
N GLU A 195 5.82 21.15 -15.39
CA GLU A 195 6.88 22.07 -14.98
C GLU A 195 6.99 22.24 -13.47
N ASP A 196 5.88 22.12 -12.74
CA ASP A 196 5.79 22.36 -11.30
C ASP A 196 5.85 21.07 -10.47
N GLY A 197 5.47 19.92 -11.05
CA GLY A 197 5.18 18.71 -10.30
C GLY A 197 6.40 17.91 -9.87
N PRO A 198 6.30 17.12 -8.78
CA PRO A 198 7.26 16.06 -8.53
C PRO A 198 7.25 15.11 -9.72
N TRP A 199 8.45 14.68 -10.10
CA TRP A 199 8.66 13.87 -11.29
C TRP A 199 9.00 12.45 -10.91
N SER A 200 8.36 11.50 -11.58
CA SER A 200 8.65 10.08 -11.43
C SER A 200 9.07 9.47 -12.77
N LEU A 201 9.99 8.51 -12.73
CA LEU A 201 10.31 7.66 -13.88
C LEU A 201 9.40 6.45 -13.83
N GLU A 202 8.68 6.20 -14.92
CA GLU A 202 7.67 5.14 -14.97
C GLU A 202 7.79 4.27 -16.20
N ALA A 203 7.42 3.00 -16.03
CA ALA A 203 7.21 2.07 -17.12
C ALA A 203 5.73 1.73 -17.30
N ALA A 204 5.31 1.67 -18.57
CA ALA A 204 4.09 0.94 -18.91
C ALA A 204 4.34 -0.57 -18.74
N LEU A 205 3.28 -1.33 -18.48
CA LEU A 205 3.34 -2.79 -18.49
C LEU A 205 2.97 -3.33 -19.87
N ALA A 206 3.78 -4.24 -20.38
CA ALA A 206 3.50 -5.06 -21.55
C ALA A 206 3.42 -6.54 -21.18
N ASP A 207 2.83 -7.34 -22.07
CA ASP A 207 2.76 -8.81 -21.97
C ASP A 207 2.22 -9.32 -20.62
N THR A 208 1.23 -8.60 -20.07
CA THR A 208 0.69 -8.88 -18.74
C THR A 208 0.00 -10.24 -18.67
N ARG A 209 0.23 -10.96 -17.58
CA ARG A 209 -0.46 -12.21 -17.23
C ARG A 209 -1.33 -11.98 -16.00
N GLY A 210 -2.65 -12.11 -16.16
CA GLY A 210 -3.64 -11.79 -15.12
C GLY A 210 -4.18 -10.37 -15.25
N SER A 211 -5.07 -9.98 -14.32
CA SER A 211 -5.45 -8.58 -14.13
C SER A 211 -4.48 -7.92 -13.15
N CYS A 212 -4.00 -6.72 -13.47
CA CYS A 212 -3.14 -5.94 -12.59
C CYS A 212 -3.93 -4.96 -11.71
N ASP A 213 -5.26 -5.09 -11.65
CA ASP A 213 -6.11 -4.28 -10.79
C ASP A 213 -5.77 -4.52 -9.31
N GLY A 214 -5.58 -3.45 -8.54
CA GLY A 214 -5.24 -3.53 -7.12
C GLY A 214 -3.77 -3.82 -6.81
N ALA A 215 -2.90 -3.85 -7.82
CA ALA A 215 -1.46 -3.83 -7.59
C ALA A 215 -1.03 -2.50 -6.95
N LEU A 216 -0.22 -2.59 -5.89
CA LEU A 216 0.32 -1.45 -5.15
C LEU A 216 1.83 -1.28 -5.37
N TRP A 217 2.52 -2.38 -5.66
CA TRP A 217 3.97 -2.39 -5.83
C TRP A 217 4.42 -3.56 -6.71
N ALA A 218 5.69 -3.55 -7.10
CA ALA A 218 6.31 -4.51 -8.00
C ALA A 218 7.76 -4.79 -7.59
N ARG A 219 8.25 -5.97 -8.01
CA ARG A 219 9.67 -6.36 -7.96
C ARG A 219 10.10 -7.04 -9.23
N LEU A 220 11.41 -7.12 -9.45
CA LEU A 220 11.95 -7.93 -10.54
C LEU A 220 11.59 -9.40 -10.30
N ALA A 221 11.19 -10.10 -11.36
CA ALA A 221 10.82 -11.51 -11.26
C ALA A 221 12.00 -12.44 -10.94
N THR A 222 13.22 -11.91 -10.95
CA THR A 222 14.44 -12.60 -10.51
C THR A 222 14.68 -12.50 -9.01
N ASP A 223 14.03 -11.55 -8.33
CA ASP A 223 14.17 -11.36 -6.90
C ASP A 223 13.43 -12.46 -6.14
N LEU A 224 13.80 -12.65 -4.87
CA LEU A 224 13.09 -13.53 -3.96
C LEU A 224 11.65 -13.04 -3.77
N GLU A 225 10.69 -13.96 -3.81
CA GLU A 225 9.29 -13.63 -3.55
C GLU A 225 9.13 -13.21 -2.08
N PRO A 226 8.55 -12.04 -1.79
CA PRO A 226 8.32 -11.56 -0.42
C PRO A 226 7.37 -12.50 0.35
N ALA A 227 7.50 -12.56 1.68
CA ALA A 227 6.45 -13.10 2.52
C ALA A 227 5.36 -12.02 2.68
N ILE A 228 4.15 -12.27 2.19
CA ILE A 228 3.07 -11.26 2.21
C ILE A 228 2.07 -11.62 3.30
N TYR A 229 1.88 -10.69 4.23
CA TYR A 229 0.89 -10.85 5.27
C TYR A 229 -0.49 -10.54 4.71
N THR A 230 -1.38 -11.53 4.77
CA THR A 230 -2.73 -11.41 4.25
C THR A 230 -3.73 -11.08 5.35
N THR A 231 -4.71 -10.25 5.03
CA THR A 231 -5.79 -9.94 5.95
C THR A 231 -6.74 -11.13 6.04
N SER A 232 -7.06 -11.58 7.24
CA SER A 232 -8.19 -12.52 7.40
C SER A 232 -9.51 -11.76 7.21
N ALA A 233 -10.45 -12.35 6.46
CA ALA A 233 -11.77 -11.76 6.24
C ALA A 233 -12.40 -11.41 7.60
N ALA A 234 -12.92 -10.19 7.73
CA ALA A 234 -13.46 -9.62 8.95
C ALA A 234 -14.50 -10.54 9.61
N GLY A 235 -14.03 -11.43 10.49
CA GLY A 235 -14.86 -11.96 11.55
C GLY A 235 -15.25 -10.80 12.47
N SER A 236 -16.33 -10.97 13.24
CA SER A 236 -16.54 -10.11 14.41
C SER A 236 -15.23 -9.99 15.20
N PRO A 237 -14.88 -8.81 15.75
CA PRO A 237 -13.68 -8.65 16.58
C PRO A 237 -13.60 -9.83 17.54
N ASP A 238 -12.64 -10.73 17.34
CA ASP A 238 -12.55 -11.93 18.16
C ASP A 238 -12.19 -11.47 19.58
N GLU A 239 -12.56 -12.23 20.61
CA GLU A 239 -12.12 -11.91 21.99
C GLU A 239 -10.58 -11.81 22.07
N ARG A 240 -9.90 -12.47 21.13
CA ARG A 240 -8.44 -12.43 20.94
C ARG A 240 -7.89 -11.07 20.51
N ASP A 241 -8.70 -10.21 19.89
CA ASP A 241 -8.25 -8.88 19.45
C ASP A 241 -8.43 -7.81 20.55
N ALA A 242 -9.16 -8.14 21.63
CA ALA A 242 -9.32 -7.25 22.78
C ALA A 242 -7.97 -6.95 23.47
N GLY A 243 -7.08 -7.94 23.56
CA GLY A 243 -5.75 -7.75 24.16
C GLY A 243 -4.89 -6.74 23.40
N ALA A 244 -4.96 -6.72 22.06
CA ALA A 244 -4.24 -5.73 21.26
C ALA A 244 -4.76 -4.31 21.51
N TRP A 245 -6.08 -4.16 21.64
CA TRP A 245 -6.70 -2.88 22.01
C TRP A 245 -6.27 -2.44 23.42
N ASP A 246 -6.27 -3.35 24.39
CA ASP A 246 -5.83 -3.05 25.76
C ASP A 246 -4.37 -2.53 25.77
N THR A 247 -3.46 -3.17 25.02
CA THR A 247 -2.08 -2.70 24.86
C THR A 247 -2.01 -1.27 24.35
N VAL A 248 -2.83 -0.93 23.34
CA VAL A 248 -2.85 0.43 22.76
C VAL A 248 -3.42 1.47 23.72
N THR A 249 -4.42 1.12 24.52
CA THR A 249 -5.01 2.08 25.48
C THR A 249 -4.06 2.50 26.61
N GLU A 250 -3.02 1.71 26.86
CA GLU A 250 -1.97 2.03 27.85
C GLU A 250 -0.89 2.99 27.30
N LEU A 251 -0.87 3.23 25.99
CA LEU A 251 0.11 4.11 25.35
C LEU A 251 -0.03 5.57 25.80
N ALA A 252 1.09 6.30 25.79
CA ALA A 252 1.06 7.76 25.99
C ALA A 252 0.27 8.45 24.87
N ALA A 253 0.52 8.06 23.61
CA ALA A 253 -0.16 8.59 22.43
C ALA A 253 -1.69 8.44 22.49
N PHE A 254 -2.21 7.34 23.06
CA PHE A 254 -3.66 7.18 23.26
C PHE A 254 -4.24 8.22 24.23
N ARG A 255 -3.52 8.53 25.31
CA ARG A 255 -3.92 9.57 26.27
C ARG A 255 -3.82 10.97 25.66
N GLU A 256 -2.78 11.24 24.89
CA GLU A 256 -2.61 12.51 24.18
C GLU A 256 -3.72 12.72 23.14
N LEU A 257 -4.06 11.69 22.36
CA LEU A 257 -5.17 11.71 21.42
C LEU A 257 -6.51 11.99 22.11
N ARG A 258 -6.75 11.33 23.25
CA ARG A 258 -7.94 11.57 24.09
C ARG A 258 -8.02 13.02 24.54
N ASP A 259 -6.93 13.53 25.12
CA ASP A 259 -6.91 14.88 25.69
C ASP A 259 -7.07 15.94 24.60
N GLY A 260 -6.49 15.70 23.40
CA GLY A 260 -6.70 16.51 22.20
C GLY A 260 -8.17 16.53 21.76
N HIS A 261 -8.81 15.36 21.64
CA HIS A 261 -10.22 15.26 21.23
C HIS A 261 -11.16 15.92 22.24
N VAL A 262 -10.92 15.73 23.55
CA VAL A 262 -11.71 16.35 24.62
C VAL A 262 -11.55 17.88 24.57
N THR A 263 -10.33 18.38 24.38
CA THR A 263 -10.06 19.82 24.23
C THR A 263 -10.79 20.40 23.02
N PHE A 264 -10.65 19.77 21.86
CA PHE A 264 -11.34 20.15 20.63
C PHE A 264 -12.87 20.22 20.82
N SER A 265 -13.46 19.20 21.45
CA SER A 265 -14.91 19.16 21.72
C SER A 265 -15.36 20.32 22.62
N GLN A 266 -14.54 20.69 23.62
CA GLN A 266 -14.83 21.81 24.52
C GLN A 266 -14.70 23.16 23.81
N GLU A 267 -13.75 23.32 22.88
CA GLU A 267 -13.62 24.52 22.03
C GLU A 267 -14.85 24.72 21.13
N LEU A 268 -15.49 23.63 20.71
CA LEU A 268 -16.78 23.64 20.02
C LEU A 268 -18.00 23.87 20.95
N GLY A 269 -17.76 24.06 22.26
CA GLY A 269 -18.79 24.44 23.23
C GLY A 269 -19.40 23.29 24.03
N ALA A 270 -18.86 22.07 23.93
CA ALA A 270 -19.30 20.95 24.78
C ALA A 270 -18.91 21.18 26.25
N SER A 271 -19.78 20.78 27.19
CA SER A 271 -19.41 20.66 28.60
C SER A 271 -18.40 19.51 28.80
N PRO A 272 -17.65 19.47 29.92
CA PRO A 272 -16.69 18.39 30.17
C PRO A 272 -17.30 16.99 30.08
N SER A 273 -18.52 16.78 30.58
CA SER A 273 -19.20 15.48 30.48
C SER A 273 -19.63 15.13 29.06
N GLU A 274 -20.02 16.13 28.25
CA GLU A 274 -20.37 15.92 26.85
C GLU A 274 -19.12 15.61 26.00
N ALA A 275 -17.99 16.27 26.28
CA ALA A 275 -16.72 16.00 25.61
C ALA A 275 -16.21 14.56 25.88
N GLU A 276 -16.31 14.08 27.12
CA GLU A 276 -15.96 12.68 27.46
C GLU A 276 -16.91 11.68 26.79
N ALA A 277 -18.21 11.98 26.74
CA ALA A 277 -19.18 11.14 26.03
C ALA A 277 -18.91 11.12 24.52
N ALA A 278 -18.50 12.26 23.94
CA ALA A 278 -18.09 12.37 22.55
C ALA A 278 -16.83 11.54 22.26
N TRP A 279 -15.82 11.57 23.15
CA TRP A 279 -14.64 10.72 23.07
C TRP A 279 -15.01 9.22 23.08
N ALA A 280 -15.86 8.78 24.01
CA ALA A 280 -16.29 7.39 24.08
C ALA A 280 -16.99 6.93 22.78
N ARG A 281 -17.78 7.82 22.17
CA ARG A 281 -18.40 7.57 20.87
C ARG A 281 -17.37 7.51 19.74
N PHE A 282 -16.43 8.46 19.69
CA PHE A 282 -15.32 8.47 18.73
C PHE A 282 -14.53 7.14 18.78
N VAL A 283 -14.18 6.66 19.97
CA VAL A 283 -13.53 5.35 20.14
C VAL A 283 -14.40 4.21 19.61
N ALA A 284 -15.70 4.21 19.89
CA ALA A 284 -16.60 3.15 19.43
C ALA A 284 -16.78 3.14 17.90
N GLU A 285 -16.80 4.32 17.27
CA GLU A 285 -17.08 4.50 15.84
C GLU A 285 -15.81 4.38 14.98
N GLU A 286 -14.68 4.89 15.45
CA GLU A 286 -13.45 5.03 14.67
C GLU A 286 -12.38 3.99 15.00
N ARG A 287 -12.57 3.15 16.04
CA ARG A 287 -11.65 2.05 16.31
C ARG A 287 -11.70 1.01 15.19
N ARG A 288 -10.54 0.63 14.69
CA ARG A 288 -10.33 -0.49 13.77
C ARG A 288 -9.22 -1.38 14.31
N VAL A 289 -9.45 -2.69 14.29
CA VAL A 289 -8.41 -3.68 14.57
C VAL A 289 -8.38 -4.63 13.38
N GLN A 290 -7.20 -4.83 12.81
CA GLN A 290 -7.02 -5.61 11.60
C GLN A 290 -5.85 -6.56 11.79
N ARG A 291 -6.07 -7.83 11.45
CA ARG A 291 -5.12 -8.92 11.65
C ARG A 291 -4.55 -9.38 10.32
N TRP A 292 -3.22 -9.47 10.29
CA TRP A 292 -2.42 -9.81 9.15
C TRP A 292 -1.67 -11.10 9.46
N ARG A 293 -1.74 -12.08 8.57
CA ARG A 293 -1.08 -13.37 8.77
C ARG A 293 -0.21 -13.70 7.58
N ASP A 294 1.05 -14.03 7.84
CA ASP A 294 1.88 -14.69 6.86
C ASP A 294 1.37 -16.14 6.68
N PRO A 295 0.89 -16.51 5.48
CA PRO A 295 0.39 -17.85 5.22
C PRO A 295 1.47 -18.93 5.33
N ALA A 296 2.76 -18.59 5.19
CA ALA A 296 3.86 -19.54 5.22
C ALA A 296 4.31 -19.87 6.65
N SER A 297 4.67 -18.86 7.45
CA SER A 297 5.13 -19.07 8.83
C SER A 297 3.99 -19.17 9.85
N GLY A 298 2.82 -18.61 9.54
CA GLY A 298 1.75 -18.40 10.51
C GLY A 298 1.99 -17.21 11.45
N ASP A 299 3.09 -16.46 11.27
CA ASP A 299 3.33 -15.21 11.99
C ASP A 299 2.15 -14.26 11.80
N THR A 300 1.83 -13.53 12.85
CA THR A 300 0.60 -12.79 12.93
C THR A 300 0.85 -11.40 13.49
N LEU A 301 0.56 -10.40 12.67
CA LEU A 301 0.61 -9.00 13.04
C LEU A 301 -0.81 -8.46 13.24
N VAL A 302 -0.95 -7.46 14.08
CA VAL A 302 -2.20 -6.76 14.36
C VAL A 302 -1.96 -5.27 14.26
N THR A 303 -2.70 -4.62 13.37
CA THR A 303 -2.76 -3.17 13.32
C THR A 303 -3.97 -2.70 14.10
N VAL A 304 -3.76 -1.78 15.02
CA VAL A 304 -4.83 -1.10 15.76
C VAL A 304 -4.84 0.35 15.32
N GLN A 305 -5.99 0.85 14.93
CA GLN A 305 -6.19 2.22 14.50
C GLN A 305 -7.34 2.87 15.25
N LEU A 306 -7.19 4.15 15.56
CA LEU A 306 -8.24 5.03 16.05
C LEU A 306 -8.20 6.36 15.31
N GLY A 307 -9.36 6.82 14.84
CA GLY A 307 -9.50 7.99 13.97
C GLY A 307 -9.60 7.60 12.49
N ALA A 308 -10.03 8.55 11.66
CA ALA A 308 -10.21 8.31 10.24
C ALA A 308 -8.86 8.31 9.50
N PRO A 309 -8.49 7.23 8.78
CA PRO A 309 -7.44 7.32 7.76
C PRO A 309 -7.98 8.18 6.62
N GLY A 310 -7.59 9.45 6.58
CA GLY A 310 -7.93 10.34 5.48
C GLY A 310 -8.01 11.79 5.90
N VAL A 311 -8.44 12.61 4.95
CA VAL A 311 -8.60 14.06 5.10
C VAL A 311 -9.78 14.32 6.05
N PRO A 312 -9.55 14.91 7.24
CA PRO A 312 -10.64 15.37 8.06
C PRO A 312 -11.46 16.38 7.25
N SER A 313 -12.78 16.35 7.37
CA SER A 313 -13.57 17.44 6.81
C SER A 313 -13.30 18.73 7.57
N CYS A 314 -13.49 19.88 6.93
CA CYS A 314 -13.23 21.18 7.55
C CYS A 314 -13.98 21.31 8.88
N GLY A 315 -13.24 21.36 9.99
CA GLY A 315 -13.79 21.46 11.34
C GLY A 315 -14.08 20.12 12.01
N GLU A 316 -13.49 19.02 11.55
CA GLU A 316 -13.40 17.75 12.27
C GLU A 316 -12.11 17.66 13.08
N PHE A 317 -12.10 16.76 14.07
CA PHE A 317 -10.89 16.44 14.81
C PHE A 317 -10.00 15.54 13.94
N ASP A 318 -8.76 15.96 13.74
CA ASP A 318 -7.78 15.35 12.83
C ASP A 318 -6.82 14.37 13.53
N GLY A 319 -6.94 14.22 14.84
CA GLY A 319 -6.09 13.31 15.59
C GLY A 319 -6.32 11.85 15.20
N THR A 320 -5.23 11.15 14.90
CA THR A 320 -5.21 9.71 14.63
C THR A 320 -4.17 8.99 15.47
N LEU A 321 -4.40 7.70 15.73
CA LEU A 321 -3.42 6.79 16.30
C LEU A 321 -3.42 5.51 15.49
N ALA A 322 -2.24 5.05 15.09
CA ALA A 322 -2.05 3.77 14.42
C ALA A 322 -0.86 3.05 15.06
N ALA A 323 -1.06 1.81 15.51
CA ALA A 323 -0.05 0.99 16.13
C ALA A 323 0.06 -0.37 15.44
N LEU A 324 1.26 -0.93 15.41
CA LEU A 324 1.54 -2.27 14.91
C LEU A 324 2.00 -3.16 16.06
N LEU A 325 1.38 -4.32 16.18
CA LEU A 325 1.71 -5.32 17.19
C LEU A 325 1.99 -6.67 16.53
N ARG A 326 2.89 -7.46 17.13
CA ARG A 326 3.08 -8.87 16.84
C ARG A 326 2.31 -9.71 17.86
N ALA A 327 1.52 -10.67 17.39
CA ALA A 327 0.76 -11.57 18.25
C ALA A 327 1.57 -12.84 18.54
N HIS A 328 1.65 -13.21 19.81
CA HIS A 328 2.29 -14.44 20.25
C HIS A 328 1.28 -15.60 20.39
N GLY A 329 1.79 -16.83 20.36
CA GLY A 329 0.96 -18.04 20.44
C GLY A 329 0.24 -18.24 21.78
N ASP A 330 0.66 -17.54 22.83
CA ASP A 330 0.03 -17.53 24.16
C ASP A 330 -1.08 -16.47 24.31
N GLY A 331 -1.35 -15.70 23.26
CA GLY A 331 -2.31 -14.60 23.26
C GLY A 331 -1.73 -13.26 23.71
N GLY A 332 -0.43 -13.20 24.03
CA GLY A 332 0.27 -11.94 24.27
C GLY A 332 0.51 -11.13 22.99
N PHE A 333 0.81 -9.84 23.18
CA PHE A 333 1.14 -8.92 22.11
C PHE A 333 2.45 -8.19 22.43
N GLU A 334 3.32 -8.08 21.43
CA GLU A 334 4.51 -7.24 21.42
C GLU A 334 4.21 -6.00 20.58
N LEU A 335 4.45 -4.81 21.13
CA LEU A 335 4.32 -3.57 20.40
C LEU A 335 5.55 -3.40 19.49
N LEU A 336 5.33 -3.39 18.17
CA LEU A 336 6.37 -3.14 17.19
C LEU A 336 6.51 -1.64 16.90
N GLU A 337 5.39 -0.92 16.85
CA GLU A 337 5.35 0.53 16.61
C GLU A 337 4.13 1.12 17.31
N ALA A 338 4.32 2.23 18.01
CA ALA A 338 3.28 2.93 18.75
C ALA A 338 2.51 3.93 17.89
N GLU A 339 3.20 4.55 16.92
CA GLU A 339 2.71 5.70 16.17
C GLU A 339 3.13 5.62 14.69
N LEU A 340 2.49 4.74 13.92
CA LEU A 340 2.73 4.59 12.47
C LEU A 340 2.38 5.84 11.65
N GLY A 341 1.65 6.80 12.22
CA GLY A 341 1.15 8.00 11.52
C GLY A 341 0.08 7.74 10.45
N ALA A 342 0.01 6.53 9.89
CA ALA A 342 -0.89 6.18 8.81
C ALA A 342 -1.36 4.71 8.90
N ARG A 343 -2.38 4.37 8.11
CA ARG A 343 -2.92 3.01 8.04
C ARG A 343 -2.11 2.16 7.05
N PRO A 344 -1.58 1.00 7.47
CA PRO A 344 -1.00 0.03 6.53
C PRO A 344 -2.05 -0.50 5.57
N ILE A 345 -1.74 -0.42 4.28
CA ILE A 345 -2.53 -1.01 3.19
C ILE A 345 -1.92 -2.31 2.67
N ALA A 346 -0.61 -2.52 2.90
CA ALA A 346 0.06 -3.80 2.69
C ALA A 346 1.15 -3.98 3.75
N ILE A 347 1.38 -5.23 4.16
CA ILE A 347 2.46 -5.63 5.06
C ILE A 347 3.14 -6.85 4.45
N PHE A 348 4.46 -6.81 4.33
CA PHE A 348 5.26 -7.89 3.77
C PHE A 348 6.63 -7.94 4.42
N ASP A 349 7.36 -9.03 4.24
CA ASP A 349 8.77 -9.17 4.58
C ASP A 349 9.51 -9.47 3.27
N ARG A 350 10.26 -8.49 2.79
CA ARG A 350 10.84 -8.44 1.45
C ARG A 350 12.01 -9.39 1.29
N ASP A 351 12.81 -9.61 2.32
CA ASP A 351 14.05 -10.39 2.27
C ASP A 351 14.09 -11.58 3.23
N HIS A 352 12.98 -11.83 3.93
CA HIS A 352 12.77 -12.91 4.90
C HIS A 352 13.67 -12.77 6.14
N ASP A 353 13.95 -11.54 6.56
CA ASP A 353 14.72 -11.25 7.77
C ASP A 353 13.87 -11.24 9.05
N GLY A 354 12.54 -11.28 8.91
CA GLY A 354 11.56 -11.25 10.00
C GLY A 354 11.17 -9.84 10.47
N ALA A 355 11.67 -8.78 9.82
CA ALA A 355 11.29 -7.39 10.01
C ALA A 355 10.35 -6.96 8.87
N PRO A 356 9.03 -6.85 9.12
CA PRO A 356 8.09 -6.56 8.05
C PRO A 356 8.21 -5.11 7.57
N GLU A 357 8.18 -4.87 6.27
CA GLU A 357 7.94 -3.57 5.66
C GLU A 357 6.44 -3.28 5.50
N LEU A 358 6.11 -1.99 5.47
CA LEU A 358 4.73 -1.51 5.36
C LEU A 358 4.61 -0.59 4.16
N ILE A 359 3.54 -0.75 3.39
CA ILE A 359 3.05 0.34 2.55
C ILE A 359 1.87 0.96 3.27
N VAL A 360 1.96 2.25 3.55
CA VAL A 360 0.90 3.05 4.15
C VAL A 360 0.35 4.06 3.14
N SER A 361 -0.84 4.59 3.42
CA SER A 361 -1.37 5.74 2.70
C SER A 361 -1.71 6.85 3.69
N SER A 362 -1.16 8.03 3.46
CA SER A 362 -1.26 9.20 4.32
C SER A 362 -1.96 10.36 3.60
N GLY A 363 -2.78 11.11 4.34
CA GLY A 363 -3.18 12.47 3.97
C GLY A 363 -4.15 12.69 2.80
N ILE A 364 -4.06 13.93 2.28
CA ILE A 364 -4.94 14.58 1.29
C ILE A 364 -4.41 14.42 -0.13
N ALA A 365 -3.08 14.37 -0.23
CA ALA A 365 -2.39 13.87 -1.41
C ALA A 365 -2.61 12.35 -1.52
N ILE A 366 -2.48 11.82 -2.73
CA ILE A 366 -2.26 10.37 -2.86
C ILE A 366 -0.79 10.18 -2.50
N GLU A 367 -0.55 9.93 -1.23
CA GLU A 367 0.76 9.61 -0.69
C GLU A 367 0.80 8.11 -0.39
N LEU A 368 1.73 7.41 -1.06
CA LEU A 368 2.11 6.05 -0.70
C LEU A 368 3.51 6.12 -0.12
N GLU A 369 3.68 5.66 1.11
CA GLU A 369 4.98 5.61 1.77
C GLU A 369 5.36 4.15 1.98
N LEU A 370 6.63 3.84 1.74
CA LEU A 370 7.27 2.61 2.15
C LEU A 370 7.96 2.87 3.48
N LEU A 371 7.48 2.19 4.51
CA LEU A 371 8.09 2.19 5.83
C LEU A 371 8.95 0.93 5.99
N GLU A 372 10.21 1.11 6.35
CA GLU A 372 11.10 0.02 6.76
C GLU A 372 11.42 0.19 8.24
N ARG A 373 11.58 -0.93 8.95
CA ARG A 373 11.95 -0.91 10.36
C ARG A 373 13.46 -0.75 10.48
N ASP A 374 13.92 0.32 11.12
CA ASP A 374 15.32 0.50 11.54
C ASP A 374 15.40 0.48 13.07
N ASP A 375 16.26 -0.39 13.61
CA ASP A 375 16.39 -0.70 15.04
C ASP A 375 15.03 -0.94 15.74
N ASP A 376 14.45 0.13 16.29
CA ASP A 376 13.26 0.12 17.15
C ASP A 376 12.06 0.90 16.57
N ALA A 377 12.18 1.54 15.40
CA ALA A 377 11.14 2.38 14.81
C ALA A 377 10.95 2.13 13.31
N TYR A 378 9.81 2.56 12.77
CA TYR A 378 9.59 2.62 11.33
C TYR A 378 9.96 3.98 10.75
N ASP A 379 10.78 3.99 9.72
CA ASP A 379 11.17 5.18 8.96
C ASP A 379 10.65 5.12 7.53
N VAL A 380 10.28 6.28 6.98
CA VAL A 380 9.95 6.43 5.56
C VAL A 380 11.24 6.32 4.75
N VAL A 381 11.35 5.28 3.93
CA VAL A 381 12.52 5.06 3.06
C VAL A 381 12.28 5.43 1.60
N ASP A 382 11.01 5.44 1.17
CA ASP A 382 10.59 5.87 -0.16
C ASP A 382 9.13 6.34 -0.09
N GLN A 383 8.76 7.28 -0.94
CA GLN A 383 7.43 7.84 -0.97
C GLN A 383 7.03 8.29 -2.37
N VAL A 384 5.74 8.17 -2.68
CA VAL A 384 5.13 8.71 -3.89
C VAL A 384 4.29 9.90 -3.49
N GLU A 385 4.74 11.10 -3.81
CA GLU A 385 3.95 12.31 -3.59
C GLU A 385 3.09 12.63 -4.81
N VAL A 386 1.77 12.78 -4.60
CA VAL A 386 0.85 13.35 -5.59
C VAL A 386 0.25 14.62 -5.02
N PRO A 387 0.89 15.80 -5.24
CA PRO A 387 0.45 17.04 -4.65
C PRO A 387 -1.02 17.33 -4.90
N PHE A 388 -1.69 17.80 -3.86
CA PHE A 388 -3.08 18.22 -3.92
C PHE A 388 -3.16 19.69 -4.32
N PHE A 389 -3.92 20.01 -5.36
CA PHE A 389 -4.23 21.39 -5.73
C PHE A 389 -5.61 21.79 -5.20
N GLY A 390 -5.65 22.82 -4.36
CA GLY A 390 -6.88 23.36 -3.78
C GLY A 390 -6.69 23.77 -2.33
N CYS A 391 -7.78 24.09 -1.64
CA CYS A 391 -7.74 24.25 -0.19
C CYS A 391 -7.92 22.88 0.47
N PRO A 392 -6.86 22.28 1.03
CA PRO A 392 -7.07 21.19 1.97
C PRO A 392 -7.92 21.73 3.13
N CYS A 393 -9.00 21.03 3.43
CA CYS A 393 -9.52 21.00 4.80
C CYS A 393 -8.48 20.24 5.64
#